data_AF-A0A938Z798-F1
#
_entry.id   AF-A0A938Z798-F1
#
_cell.length_a   1.000
_cell.length_b   1.000
_cell.length_c   1.000
_cell.angle_alpha   90.00
_cell.angle_beta   90.00
_cell.angle_gamma   90.00
#
_symmetry.space_group_name_H-M   'P 1'
#
loop_
_entity.id
_entity.type
_entity.pdbx_description
1 polymer ?
#
loop_
_entity_poly.entity_id
_entity_poly.type
_entity_poly.pdbx_seq_one_letter_code
_entity_poly.pdbx_strand_id
1 'polypeptide(L)'
;MKKIVVACGSGVATSTAVGHKIADLLDANGLSGQYHIVQCSIAEAPSQCTDAVLLVATTIAPAGITCEYVSGVPFLTGMGKADAEKKILEIVSA
;
A
#
# COMPACT_ATOMS: atom_id res chain seq x y z
N MET A 1 -11.87 10.19 2.42
CA MET A 1 -10.82 9.35 3.02
C MET A 1 -10.35 8.34 1.98
N LYS A 2 -9.05 8.29 1.68
CA LYS A 2 -8.47 7.40 0.67
C LYS A 2 -8.10 6.06 1.30
N LYS A 3 -8.72 4.97 0.86
CA LYS A 3 -8.42 3.62 1.37
C LYS A 3 -7.20 3.06 0.63
N ILE A 4 -6.20 2.65 1.41
CA ILE A 4 -4.94 2.07 0.97
C ILE A 4 -4.91 0.64 1.48
N VAL A 5 -4.73 -0.33 0.60
CA VAL A 5 -4.68 -1.74 0.97
C VAL A 5 -3.23 -2.20 0.91
N VAL A 6 -2.76 -2.86 1.96
CA VAL A 6 -1.43 -3.45 2.03
C VAL A 6 -1.60 -4.96 2.07
N ALA A 7 -1.15 -5.63 1.01
CA ALA A 7 -1.21 -7.08 0.91
C ALA A 7 0.18 -7.70 0.98
N CYS A 8 0.34 -8.77 1.76
CA CYS A 8 1.60 -9.51 1.80
C CYS A 8 1.33 -10.99 1.51
N GLY A 9 2.06 -11.56 0.56
CA GLY A 9 1.98 -13.00 0.26
C GLY A 9 2.60 -13.88 1.36
N SER A 10 3.41 -13.31 2.25
CA SER A 10 4.10 -14.01 3.35
C SER A 10 3.31 -13.99 4.67
N GLY A 11 2.10 -13.43 4.69
CA GLY A 11 1.25 -13.30 5.86
C GLY A 11 1.15 -11.86 6.42
N VAL A 12 0.25 -11.67 7.38
CA VAL A 12 -0.17 -10.35 7.88
C VAL A 12 0.90 -9.61 8.71
N ALA A 13 1.86 -10.34 9.27
CA ALA A 13 2.87 -9.78 10.17
C ALA A 13 3.79 -8.77 9.45
N THR A 14 4.17 -9.06 8.19
CA THR A 14 5.07 -8.20 7.43
C THR A 14 4.35 -6.97 6.87
N SER A 15 3.04 -7.06 6.63
CA SER A 15 2.23 -5.94 6.14
C SER A 15 2.05 -4.84 7.20
N THR A 16 2.15 -5.15 8.50
CA THR A 16 2.06 -4.15 9.56
C THR A 16 3.24 -3.18 9.53
N ALA A 17 4.47 -3.69 9.35
CA ALA A 17 5.67 -2.85 9.27
C ALA A 17 5.66 -1.90 8.06
N VAL A 18 5.20 -2.40 6.91
CA VAL A 18 5.05 -1.57 5.69
C VAL A 18 3.93 -0.55 5.86
N GLY A 19 2.80 -0.96 6.43
CA GLY A 19 1.66 -0.08 6.71
C GLY A 19 2.04 1.09 7.62
N HIS A 20 2.79 0.84 8.71
CA HIS A 20 3.29 1.93 9.57
C HIS A 20 4.22 2.89 8.82
N LYS A 21 5.16 2.39 8.03
CA LYS A 21 6.05 3.25 7.24
C LYS A 21 5.28 4.15 6.26
N ILE A 22 4.23 3.62 5.64
CA ILE A 22 3.36 4.39 4.73
C ILE A 22 2.54 5.42 5.51
N ALA A 23 2.01 5.04 6.68
CA ALA A 23 1.29 5.95 7.56
C ALA A 23 2.16 7.13 7.97
N ASP A 24 3.36 6.87 8.49
CA ASP A 24 4.33 7.90 8.90
C ASP A 24 4.70 8.82 7.72
N LEU A 25 4.88 8.27 6.52
CA LEU A 25 5.15 9.03 5.30
C LEU A 25 3.99 9.98 4.96
N LEU A 26 2.76 9.46 4.96
CA LEU A 26 1.56 10.24 4.64
C LEU A 26 1.32 11.33 5.69
N ASP A 27 1.51 11.00 6.97
CA ASP A 27 1.40 11.93 8.09
C ASP A 27 2.44 13.06 7.97
N ALA A 28 3.70 12.71 7.66
CA ALA A 28 4.76 13.69 7.43
C ALA A 28 4.49 14.62 6.24
N ASN A 29 3.64 14.21 5.29
CA ASN A 29 3.21 15.03 4.14
C ASN A 29 1.88 15.78 4.39
N GLY A 30 1.34 15.77 5.62
CA GLY A 30 0.10 16.45 5.96
C GLY A 30 -1.17 15.75 5.48
N LEU A 31 -1.07 14.49 5.07
CA LEU A 31 -2.20 13.64 4.70
C LEU A 31 -2.77 12.88 5.91
N SER A 32 -2.26 13.15 7.12
CA SER A 32 -2.70 12.54 8.37
C SER A 32 -4.21 12.61 8.56
N GLY A 33 -4.84 11.46 8.78
CA GLY A 33 -6.29 11.33 8.95
C GLY A 33 -7.11 11.40 7.66
N GLN A 34 -6.47 11.58 6.49
CA GLN A 34 -7.15 11.59 5.19
C GLN A 34 -7.08 10.24 4.47
N TYR A 35 -6.29 9.29 4.99
CA TYR A 35 -6.13 7.94 4.45
C TYR A 35 -6.53 6.87 5.47
N HIS A 36 -6.82 5.68 4.99
CA HIS A 36 -7.13 4.50 5.80
C HIS A 36 -6.35 3.30 5.29
N ILE A 37 -5.46 2.73 6.12
CA ILE A 37 -4.65 1.58 5.74
C ILE A 37 -5.34 0.29 6.18
N VAL A 38 -5.61 -0.59 5.23
CA VAL A 38 -6.19 -1.92 5.46
C VAL A 38 -5.14 -2.96 5.11
N GLN A 39 -4.90 -3.90 6.02
CA GLN A 39 -3.99 -5.02 5.78
C GLN A 39 -4.83 -6.24 5.41
N CYS A 40 -4.46 -6.92 4.32
CA CYS A 40 -5.16 -8.12 3.88
C CYS A 40 -4.20 -9.16 3.28
N SER A 41 -4.70 -10.35 3.02
CA SER A 41 -3.93 -11.35 2.27
C SER A 41 -3.96 -11.03 0.77
N ILE A 42 -2.99 -11.54 0.00
CA ILE A 42 -2.96 -11.34 -1.46
C ILE A 42 -4.22 -11.88 -2.16
N ALA A 43 -4.83 -12.93 -1.58
CA ALA A 43 -6.08 -13.51 -2.05
C ALA A 43 -7.27 -12.56 -1.89
N GLU A 44 -7.25 -11.67 -0.90
CA GLU A 44 -8.31 -10.70 -0.60
C GLU A 44 -8.05 -9.33 -1.23
N ALA A 45 -6.83 -9.10 -1.73
CA ALA A 45 -6.44 -7.87 -2.42
C ALA A 45 -7.43 -7.44 -3.52
N PRO A 46 -7.93 -8.30 -4.43
CA PRO A 46 -8.83 -7.86 -5.49
C PRO A 46 -10.19 -7.41 -4.94
N SER A 47 -10.73 -8.10 -3.93
CA SER A 47 -11.97 -7.67 -3.26
C SER A 47 -11.79 -6.33 -2.56
N GLN A 48 -10.67 -6.15 -1.84
CA GLN A 48 -10.39 -4.92 -1.11
C GLN A 48 -10.08 -3.72 -2.03
N CYS A 49 -9.54 -3.99 -3.22
CA CYS A 49 -9.28 -2.99 -4.25
C CYS A 49 -10.51 -2.33 -4.85
N THR A 50 -11.68 -2.98 -4.74
CA THR A 50 -12.94 -2.40 -5.21
C THR A 50 -13.24 -1.06 -4.52
N ASP A 51 -12.93 -0.98 -3.22
CA ASP A 51 -13.15 0.21 -2.39
C ASP A 51 -11.85 0.99 -2.10
N ALA A 52 -10.72 0.58 -2.67
CA ALA A 52 -9.41 1.17 -2.41
C ALA A 52 -8.85 1.88 -3.63
N VAL A 53 -8.15 2.98 -3.40
CA VAL A 53 -7.49 3.73 -4.48
C VAL A 53 -6.10 3.16 -4.79
N LEU A 54 -5.49 2.49 -3.81
CA LEU A 54 -4.12 2.01 -3.88
C LEU A 54 -3.97 0.66 -3.21
N LEU A 55 -3.28 -0.25 -3.87
CA LEU A 55 -2.82 -1.54 -3.36
C LEU A 55 -1.30 -1.57 -3.33
N VAL A 56 -0.74 -1.76 -2.15
CA VAL A 56 0.68 -2.02 -1.95
C VAL A 56 0.86 -3.50 -1.68
N ALA A 57 1.53 -4.23 -2.56
CA ALA A 57 1.82 -5.64 -2.30
C ALA A 57 3.28 -6.03 -2.50
N THR A 58 3.80 -6.87 -1.60
CA THR A 58 5.17 -7.39 -1.69
C THR A 58 5.29 -8.58 -2.65
N THR A 59 4.26 -8.81 -3.47
CA THR A 59 4.14 -9.89 -4.44
C THR A 59 3.41 -9.37 -5.67
N ILE A 60 3.41 -10.14 -6.75
CA ILE A 60 2.65 -9.81 -7.97
C ILE A 60 1.18 -9.58 -7.63
N ALA A 61 0.64 -8.46 -8.11
CA ALA A 61 -0.77 -8.15 -7.99
C ALA A 61 -1.61 -9.13 -8.82
N PRO A 62 -2.77 -9.57 -8.33
CA PRO A 62 -3.70 -10.36 -9.12
C PRO A 62 -4.20 -9.56 -10.34
N ALA A 63 -4.41 -10.25 -11.46
CA ALA A 63 -4.94 -9.64 -12.67
C ALA A 63 -6.40 -9.19 -12.46
N GLY A 64 -6.77 -8.02 -12.97
CA GLY A 64 -8.15 -7.49 -12.89
C GLY A 64 -8.45 -6.61 -11.68
N ILE A 65 -7.43 -6.11 -10.99
CA ILE A 65 -7.60 -5.07 -9.97
C ILE A 65 -8.01 -3.72 -10.58
N THR A 66 -8.91 -3.03 -9.90
CA THR A 66 -9.41 -1.69 -10.26
C THR A 66 -8.62 -0.54 -9.62
N CYS A 67 -7.82 -0.85 -8.61
CA CYS A 67 -6.99 0.06 -7.85
C CYS A 67 -5.60 0.23 -8.49
N GLU A 68 -4.91 1.33 -8.16
CA GLU A 68 -3.50 1.46 -8.50
C GLU A 68 -2.65 0.45 -7.74
N TYR A 69 -1.68 -0.17 -8.40
CA TYR A 69 -0.79 -1.14 -7.79
C TYR A 69 0.63 -0.59 -7.62
N VAL A 70 1.14 -0.71 -6.40
CA VAL A 70 2.52 -0.38 -6.05
C VAL A 70 3.21 -1.60 -5.44
N SER A 71 4.43 -1.85 -5.91
CA SER A 71 5.27 -2.90 -5.34
C SER A 71 5.75 -2.51 -3.94
N GLY A 72 5.40 -3.32 -2.95
CA GLY A 72 5.88 -3.25 -1.58
C GLY A 72 7.27 -3.87 -1.39
N VAL A 73 7.81 -4.56 -2.40
CA VAL A 73 9.14 -5.21 -2.33
C VAL A 73 10.26 -4.25 -1.90
N PRO A 74 10.34 -3.00 -2.40
CA PRO A 74 11.34 -2.02 -1.96
C PRO A 74 11.30 -1.70 -0.46
N PHE A 75 10.13 -1.82 0.18
CA PHE A 75 10.00 -1.60 1.62
C PHE A 75 10.61 -2.72 2.46
N LEU A 76 10.74 -3.93 1.89
CA LEU A 76 11.38 -5.08 2.51
C LEU A 76 12.90 -5.08 2.27
N THR A 77 13.32 -4.82 1.04
CA THR A 77 14.74 -4.87 0.65
C THR A 77 15.50 -3.60 1.05
N GLY A 78 14.79 -2.49 1.33
CA GLY A 78 15.37 -1.19 1.63
C GLY A 78 15.94 -0.45 0.41
N MET A 79 16.08 -1.13 -0.73
CA MET A 79 16.50 -0.52 -2.00
C MET A 79 15.30 -0.01 -2.79
N GLY A 80 15.31 1.27 -3.15
CA GLY A 80 14.23 1.90 -3.93
C GLY A 80 12.98 2.24 -3.11
N LYS A 81 13.08 2.25 -1.78
CA LYS A 81 11.98 2.62 -0.87
C LYS A 81 11.46 4.04 -1.18
N ALA A 82 12.36 4.99 -1.38
CA ALA A 82 12.02 6.38 -1.66
C ALA A 82 11.18 6.54 -2.94
N ASP A 83 11.51 5.81 -4.01
CA ASP A 83 10.72 5.82 -5.24
C ASP A 83 9.31 5.25 -5.03
N ALA A 84 9.19 4.15 -4.28
CA ALA A 84 7.90 3.57 -3.95
C ALA A 84 7.06 4.52 -3.08
N GLU A 85 7.67 5.14 -2.07
CA GLU A 85 7.05 6.17 -1.21
C GLU A 85 6.55 7.36 -2.02
N LYS A 86 7.36 7.86 -2.95
CA LYS A 86 6.99 8.98 -3.83
C LYS A 86 5.80 8.63 -4.71
N LYS A 87 5.78 7.41 -5.25
CA LYS A 87 4.67 6.91 -6.08
C LYS A 87 3.36 6.81 -5.29
N ILE A 88 3.43 6.33 -4.04
CA ILE A 88 2.29 6.28 -3.13
C ILE A 88 1.76 7.70 -2.86
N LEU A 89 2.66 8.65 -2.58
CA LEU A 89 2.28 10.04 -2.36
C LEU A 89 1.61 10.65 -3.59
N GLU A 90 2.13 10.42 -4.79
CA GLU A 90 1.50 10.89 -6.02
C GLU A 90 0.08 10.35 -6.18
N ILE A 91 -0.13 9.04 -5.99
CA ILE A 91 -1.45 8.39 -6.12
C ILE A 91 -2.41 8.87 -5.03
N VAL A 92 -1.94 9.02 -3.79
CA VAL A 92 -2.75 9.47 -2.66
C VAL A 92 -2.96 10.99 -2.65
N SER A 93 -2.18 11.76 -3.40
CA SER A 93 -2.36 13.21 -3.55
C SER A 93 -3.15 13.60 -4.80
N ALA A 94 -3.19 12.73 -5.82
CA ALA A 94 -4.02 12.86 -7.02
C ALA A 94 -5.52 12.74 -6.70
#